data_AF-A0A1I8CQE1-F1
#
_entry.id   AF-A0A1I8CQE1-F1
#
_cell.length_a   1.000
_cell.length_b   1.000
_cell.length_c   1.000
_cell.angle_alpha   90.00
_cell.angle_beta   90.00
_cell.angle_gamma   90.00
#
_symmetry.space_group_name_H-M   'P 1'
#
loop_
_entity.id
_entity.type
_entity.pdbx_description
1 polymer ?
#
loop_
_entity_poly.entity_id
_entity_poly.type
_entity_poly.pdbx_seq_one_letter_code
_entity_poly.pdbx_strand_id
1 'polypeptide(L)'
;MFIVDSKPVFLKDSGYHIYQMVDSNISWINTSIMTFFSTLVALVSLVLNVINIKKYNKIMKSHKSKYESAKAGFYIMYCAILNFGEICFASLYIFRMYYLIVGDSQSRAVVSTFTNYSASVITLVQPIAILLLNRPIRKIFYQFMTFHKPYDKPFSNL
;
A
#
# COMPACT_ATOMS: atom_id res chain seq x y z
N MET A 1 -15.70 -5.95 -8.14
CA MET A 1 -16.60 -6.69 -7.24
C MET A 1 -16.36 -8.16 -7.52
N PHE A 2 -15.61 -8.84 -6.65
CA PHE A 2 -15.38 -10.29 -6.80
C PHE A 2 -16.61 -11.03 -6.30
N ILE A 3 -17.03 -12.07 -7.01
CA ILE A 3 -18.11 -12.98 -6.59
C ILE A 3 -17.52 -13.83 -5.45
N VAL A 4 -18.02 -13.65 -4.22
CA VAL A 4 -17.47 -14.32 -3.03
C VAL A 4 -18.59 -15.06 -2.30
N ASP A 5 -18.80 -16.31 -2.68
CA ASP A 5 -19.38 -17.28 -1.75
C ASP A 5 -18.24 -17.76 -0.83
N SER A 6 -18.29 -17.30 0.42
CA SER A 6 -17.36 -17.71 1.48
C SER A 6 -18.13 -18.32 2.64
N LYS A 7 -17.56 -19.36 3.26
CA LYS A 7 -18.10 -20.01 4.45
C LYS A 7 -17.14 -19.82 5.63
N PRO A 8 -17.65 -19.55 6.84
CA PRO A 8 -16.82 -19.54 8.03
C PRO A 8 -16.42 -20.98 8.40
N VAL A 9 -15.13 -21.22 8.56
CA VAL A 9 -14.57 -22.49 9.04
C VAL A 9 -13.89 -22.22 10.38
N PHE A 10 -14.21 -23.03 11.40
CA PHE A 10 -13.60 -22.91 12.72
C PHE A 10 -12.28 -23.68 12.75
N LEU A 11 -11.18 -23.00 13.06
CA LEU A 11 -9.88 -23.62 13.32
C LEU A 11 -9.81 -24.03 14.79
N LYS A 12 -9.84 -25.35 15.05
CA LYS A 12 -9.73 -25.89 16.41
C LYS A 12 -8.41 -25.53 17.09
N ASP A 13 -7.33 -25.41 16.32
CA ASP A 13 -5.98 -25.19 16.86
C ASP A 13 -5.71 -23.74 17.25
N SER A 14 -6.40 -22.77 16.64
CA SER A 14 -6.21 -21.33 16.91
C SER A 14 -7.39 -20.69 17.63
N GLY A 15 -8.55 -21.34 17.69
CA GLY A 15 -9.76 -20.82 18.36
C GLY A 15 -10.48 -19.71 17.59
N TYR A 16 -10.12 -19.45 16.33
CA TYR A 16 -10.71 -18.39 15.50
C TYR A 16 -11.50 -18.95 14.31
N HIS A 17 -12.47 -18.17 13.84
CA HIS A 17 -13.17 -18.42 12.58
C HIS A 17 -12.39 -17.79 11.41
N ILE A 18 -12.16 -18.56 10.36
CA ILE A 18 -11.58 -18.10 9.10
C ILE A 18 -12.61 -18.15 7.99
N TYR A 19 -12.55 -17.21 7.05
CA TYR A 19 -13.40 -17.21 5.86
C TYR A 19 -12.71 -17.95 4.72
N GLN A 20 -13.33 -19.04 4.25
CA GLN A 20 -12.81 -19.83 3.14
C GLN A 20 -13.74 -19.73 1.93
N MET A 21 -13.17 -19.52 0.74
CA MET A 21 -13.92 -19.59 -0.53
C MET A 21 -14.39 -21.01 -0.80
N VAL A 22 -15.66 -21.15 -1.20
CA VAL A 22 -16.29 -22.46 -1.47
C VAL A 22 -15.80 -23.06 -2.78
N ASP A 23 -15.58 -22.22 -3.80
CA ASP A 23 -15.15 -22.64 -5.13
C ASP A 23 -13.62 -22.54 -5.29
N SER A 24 -12.99 -23.69 -5.56
CA SER A 24 -11.55 -23.81 -5.78
C SER A 24 -11.09 -23.08 -7.06
N ASN A 25 -11.87 -23.14 -8.15
CA ASN A 25 -11.50 -22.52 -9.42
C ASN A 25 -11.50 -20.99 -9.29
N ILE A 26 -12.50 -20.43 -8.61
CA ILE A 26 -12.56 -18.99 -8.33
C ILE A 26 -11.40 -18.56 -7.43
N SER A 27 -11.06 -19.37 -6.42
CA SER A 27 -9.91 -19.09 -5.56
C SER A 27 -8.59 -19.07 -6.34
N TRP A 28 -8.42 -19.96 -7.32
CA TRP A 28 -7.25 -20.01 -8.18
C TRP A 28 -7.11 -18.77 -9.06
N ILE A 29 -8.18 -18.40 -9.75
CA ILE A 29 -8.20 -17.22 -10.63
C ILE A 29 -7.90 -15.96 -9.81
N ASN A 30 -8.58 -15.77 -8.67
CA ASN A 30 -8.40 -14.59 -7.82
C ASN A 30 -6.97 -14.50 -7.27
N THR A 31 -6.43 -15.61 -6.76
CA THR A 31 -5.08 -15.61 -6.19
C THR A 31 -4.02 -15.35 -7.27
N SER A 32 -4.20 -15.91 -8.47
CA SER A 32 -3.29 -15.69 -9.60
C SER A 32 -3.28 -14.23 -10.06
N ILE A 33 -4.46 -13.65 -10.28
CA ILE A 33 -4.62 -12.25 -10.67
C ILE A 33 -3.99 -11.33 -9.63
N MET A 34 -4.32 -11.53 -8.34
CA MET A 34 -3.80 -10.68 -7.27
C MET A 34 -2.28 -10.80 -7.12
N THR A 35 -1.72 -12.00 -7.28
CA THR A 35 -0.26 -12.21 -7.23
C THR A 35 0.43 -11.50 -8.38
N PHE A 36 -0.10 -11.62 -9.61
CA PHE A 36 0.44 -10.95 -10.78
C PHE A 36 0.45 -9.42 -10.62
N PHE A 37 -0.71 -8.83 -10.28
CA PHE A 37 -0.82 -7.38 -10.16
C PHE A 37 -0.04 -6.82 -8.97
N SER A 38 -0.04 -7.49 -7.82
CA SER A 38 0.74 -7.03 -6.66
C SER A 38 2.24 -7.05 -6.93
N THR A 39 2.75 -8.09 -7.61
CA THR A 39 4.16 -8.18 -8.00
C THR A 39 4.51 -7.10 -9.03
N LEU A 40 3.65 -6.89 -10.04
CA LEU A 40 3.85 -5.86 -11.05
C LEU A 40 3.89 -4.45 -10.43
N VAL A 41 2.95 -4.15 -9.53
CA VAL A 41 2.91 -2.86 -8.82
C VAL A 41 4.16 -2.66 -7.99
N ALA A 42 4.59 -3.66 -7.21
CA ALA A 42 5.81 -3.56 -6.41
C ALA A 42 7.06 -3.27 -7.27
N LEU A 43 7.19 -3.91 -8.43
CA LEU A 43 8.31 -3.66 -9.36
C LEU A 43 8.25 -2.24 -9.96
N VAL A 44 7.08 -1.82 -10.44
CA VAL A 44 6.90 -0.48 -11.01
C VAL A 44 7.15 0.60 -9.96
N SER A 45 6.59 0.45 -8.76
CA SER A 45 6.81 1.38 -7.65
C SER A 45 8.28 1.46 -7.25
N LEU A 46 8.99 0.33 -7.19
CA LEU A 46 10.43 0.32 -6.92
C LEU A 46 11.21 1.16 -7.95
N VAL A 47 10.94 0.95 -9.24
CA VAL A 47 11.57 1.71 -10.33
C VAL A 47 11.26 3.20 -10.22
N LEU A 48 9.98 3.55 -10.03
CA LEU A 48 9.55 4.95 -9.91
C LEU A 48 10.14 5.63 -8.68
N ASN A 49 10.19 4.95 -7.54
CA ASN A 49 10.79 5.49 -6.31
C ASN A 49 12.30 5.72 -6.48
N VAL A 50 13.02 4.82 -7.15
CA VAL A 50 14.45 5.03 -7.49
C VAL A 50 14.63 6.26 -8.39
N ILE A 51 13.79 6.41 -9.42
CA ILE A 51 13.82 7.58 -10.31
C ILE A 51 13.52 8.86 -9.52
N ASN A 52 12.51 8.84 -8.66
CA ASN A 52 12.12 9.97 -7.81
C ASN A 52 13.25 10.39 -6.88
N ILE A 53 13.89 9.45 -6.19
CA ILE A 53 15.04 9.74 -5.32
C ILE A 53 16.19 10.36 -6.12
N LYS A 54 16.51 9.82 -7.31
CA LYS A 54 17.56 10.39 -8.17
C LYS A 54 17.23 11.82 -8.60
N LYS A 55 16.00 12.07 -9.07
CA LYS A 55 15.56 13.41 -9.51
C LYS A 55 15.52 14.39 -8.35
N TYR A 56 15.02 13.94 -7.19
CA TYR A 56 14.96 14.73 -5.97
C TYR A 56 16.37 15.12 -5.50
N ASN A 57 17.31 14.18 -5.45
CA ASN A 57 18.70 14.45 -5.10
C ASN A 57 19.37 15.42 -6.08
N LYS A 58 19.04 15.35 -7.38
CA LYS A 58 19.55 16.31 -8.39
C LYS A 58 19.04 17.74 -8.11
N ILE A 59 17.75 17.90 -7.83
CA ILE A 59 17.16 19.20 -7.46
C ILE A 59 17.74 19.70 -6.12
N MET A 60 18.00 18.81 -5.18
CA MET A 60 18.50 19.21 -3.88
C MET A 60 19.97 19.65 -3.90
N LYS A 61 20.79 19.08 -4.78
CA LYS A 61 22.19 19.51 -4.96
C LYS A 61 22.32 20.98 -5.38
N SER A 62 21.31 21.58 -6.00
CA SER A 62 21.34 23.02 -6.33
C SER A 62 20.94 23.93 -5.15
N HIS A 63 20.34 23.39 -4.08
CA HIS A 63 19.92 24.16 -2.91
C HIS A 63 20.77 23.81 -1.68
N LYS A 64 21.73 24.68 -1.31
CA LYS A 64 22.71 24.46 -0.21
C LYS A 64 22.16 24.61 1.23
N SER A 65 20.85 24.60 1.44
CA SER A 65 20.27 24.82 2.78
C SER A 65 20.25 23.53 3.61
N LYS A 66 20.76 23.58 4.86
CA LYS A 66 20.71 22.48 5.84
C LYS A 66 19.28 21.98 6.09
N TYR A 67 18.30 22.87 6.06
CA TYR A 67 16.88 22.54 6.27
C TYR A 67 16.31 21.71 5.11
N GLU A 68 16.72 22.01 3.88
CA GLU A 68 16.27 21.28 2.69
C GLU A 68 16.92 19.87 2.61
N SER A 69 18.13 19.70 3.14
CA SER A 69 18.78 18.38 3.28
C SER A 69 18.04 17.46 4.28
N ALA A 70 17.56 17.98 5.41
CA ALA A 70 16.77 17.18 6.36
C ALA A 70 15.44 16.71 5.76
N LYS A 71 14.78 17.58 4.98
CA LYS A 71 13.56 17.26 4.23
C LYS A 71 13.80 16.19 3.15
N ALA A 72 14.98 16.21 2.52
CA ALA A 72 15.42 15.18 1.60
C ALA A 72 15.51 13.80 2.26
N GLY A 73 16.18 13.75 3.42
CA GLY A 73 16.29 12.51 4.20
C GLY A 73 14.94 11.93 4.56
N PHE A 74 13.99 12.78 5.01
CA PHE A 74 12.64 12.33 5.33
C PHE A 74 11.89 11.76 4.13
N TYR A 75 12.01 12.40 2.95
CA TYR A 75 11.39 11.92 1.72
C TYR A 75 11.96 10.56 1.27
N ILE A 76 13.29 10.40 1.32
CA ILE A 76 13.95 9.14 0.97
C ILE A 76 13.52 8.02 1.94
N MET A 77 13.50 8.30 3.25
CA MET A 77 13.04 7.35 4.26
C MET A 77 11.59 6.94 4.01
N TYR A 78 10.71 7.88 3.67
CA TYR A 78 9.33 7.58 3.31
C TYR A 78 9.22 6.67 2.07
N CYS A 79 9.94 6.98 0.99
CA CYS A 79 9.98 6.13 -0.20
C CYS A 79 10.52 4.72 0.10
N ALA A 80 11.51 4.59 0.98
CA ALA A 80 12.04 3.30 1.41
C ALA A 80 11.00 2.48 2.19
N ILE A 81 10.31 3.10 3.15
CA ILE A 81 9.23 2.46 3.93
C ILE A 81 8.09 1.99 3.01
N LEU A 82 7.69 2.82 2.04
CA LEU A 82 6.65 2.45 1.08
C LEU A 82 7.06 1.24 0.23
N ASN A 83 8.26 1.25 -0.37
CA ASN A 83 8.74 0.13 -1.17
C ASN A 83 8.82 -1.16 -0.33
N PHE A 84 9.30 -1.06 0.91
CA PHE A 84 9.36 -2.21 1.80
C PHE A 84 7.96 -2.78 2.05
N GLY A 85 6.97 -1.92 2.32
CA GLY A 85 5.57 -2.31 2.49
C GLY A 85 4.99 -3.01 1.25
N GLU A 86 5.25 -2.48 0.05
CA GLU A 86 4.79 -3.09 -1.21
C GLU A 86 5.44 -4.45 -1.48
N ILE A 87 6.74 -4.59 -1.20
CA ILE A 87 7.45 -5.88 -1.33
C ILE A 87 6.89 -6.90 -0.34
N CYS A 88 6.66 -6.52 0.92
CA CYS A 88 6.02 -7.38 1.90
C CYS A 88 4.61 -7.79 1.45
N PHE A 89 3.84 -6.86 0.90
CA PHE A 89 2.48 -7.13 0.42
C PHE A 89 2.46 -8.08 -0.79
N ALA A 90 3.37 -7.91 -1.75
CA ALA A 90 3.56 -8.85 -2.86
C ALA A 90 3.98 -10.24 -2.34
N SER A 91 4.88 -10.30 -1.36
CA SER A 91 5.34 -11.55 -0.73
C SER A 91 4.18 -12.32 -0.07
N LEU A 92 3.22 -11.64 0.56
CA LEU A 92 2.02 -12.28 1.11
C LEU A 92 1.18 -12.96 0.03
N TYR A 93 1.01 -12.34 -1.14
CA TYR A 93 0.30 -12.97 -2.25
C TYR A 93 1.06 -14.15 -2.85
N ILE A 94 2.39 -14.08 -2.92
CA ILE A 94 3.24 -15.21 -3.31
C ILE A 94 3.05 -16.37 -2.32
N PHE A 95 3.06 -16.11 -1.01
CA PHE A 95 2.78 -17.16 0.00
C PHE A 95 1.38 -17.73 -0.12
N ARG A 96 0.38 -16.88 -0.39
CA ARG A 96 -1.00 -17.34 -0.64
C ARG A 96 -1.06 -18.27 -1.85
N MET A 97 -0.34 -17.94 -2.93
CA MET A 97 -0.24 -18.76 -4.13
C MET A 97 0.50 -20.08 -3.85
N TYR A 98 1.55 -20.05 -3.04
CA TYR A 98 2.26 -21.25 -2.60
C TYR A 98 1.35 -22.21 -1.82
N TYR A 99 0.62 -21.73 -0.81
CA TYR A 99 -0.30 -22.58 -0.05
C TYR A 99 -1.49 -23.07 -0.87
N LEU A 100 -1.89 -22.32 -1.90
CA LEU A 100 -2.87 -22.76 -2.88
C LEU A 100 -2.34 -23.95 -3.73
N ILE A 101 -1.07 -23.94 -4.14
CA ILE A 101 -0.42 -25.04 -4.87
C ILE A 101 -0.27 -26.29 -3.98
N VAL A 102 0.15 -26.11 -2.72
CA VAL A 102 0.34 -27.20 -1.75
C VAL A 102 -1.00 -27.79 -1.27
N GLY A 103 -2.11 -27.07 -1.47
CA GLY A 103 -3.43 -27.52 -1.04
C GLY A 103 -3.72 -27.29 0.46
N ASP A 104 -2.87 -26.54 1.15
CA ASP A 104 -3.07 -26.19 2.56
C ASP A 104 -4.08 -25.05 2.70
N SER A 105 -5.33 -25.43 2.97
CA SER A 105 -6.46 -24.50 3.08
C SER A 105 -6.38 -23.62 4.33
N GLN A 106 -5.79 -24.10 5.42
CA GLN A 106 -5.72 -23.38 6.69
C GLN A 106 -4.68 -22.26 6.60
N SER A 107 -3.45 -22.57 6.19
CA SER A 107 -2.39 -21.57 6.03
C SER A 107 -2.77 -20.53 4.99
N ARG A 108 -3.40 -20.95 3.88
CA ARG A 108 -3.94 -20.03 2.87
C ARG A 108 -4.95 -19.05 3.44
N ALA A 109 -5.84 -19.52 4.33
CA ALA A 109 -6.84 -18.66 4.96
C ALA A 109 -6.20 -17.67 5.95
N VAL A 110 -5.21 -18.12 6.73
CA VAL A 110 -4.42 -17.24 7.61
C VAL A 110 -3.74 -16.13 6.80
N VAL A 111 -3.05 -16.48 5.72
CA VAL A 111 -2.40 -15.50 4.83
C VAL A 111 -3.44 -14.55 4.24
N SER A 112 -4.58 -15.05 3.76
CA SER A 112 -5.65 -14.20 3.21
C SER A 112 -6.19 -13.20 4.25
N THR A 113 -6.29 -13.60 5.51
CA THR A 113 -6.70 -12.71 6.60
C THR A 113 -5.68 -11.59 6.80
N PHE A 114 -4.38 -11.91 6.88
CA PHE A 114 -3.32 -10.90 6.98
C PHE A 114 -3.29 -9.95 5.78
N THR A 115 -3.48 -10.47 4.57
CA THR A 115 -3.55 -9.64 3.36
C THR A 115 -4.73 -8.66 3.40
N ASN A 116 -5.90 -9.12 3.84
CA ASN A 116 -7.09 -8.27 3.97
C ASN A 116 -6.88 -7.16 5.02
N TYR A 117 -6.36 -7.50 6.19
CA TYR A 117 -6.04 -6.50 7.22
C TYR A 117 -5.00 -5.49 6.73
N SER A 118 -3.96 -5.94 6.05
CA SER A 118 -2.92 -5.06 5.49
C SER A 118 -3.51 -4.08 4.47
N ALA A 119 -4.40 -4.55 3.58
CA ALA A 119 -5.07 -3.69 2.61
C ALA A 119 -5.93 -2.62 3.28
N SER A 120 -6.67 -2.96 4.35
CA SER A 120 -7.46 -2.00 5.12
C SER A 120 -6.57 -0.95 5.80
N VAL A 121 -5.47 -1.37 6.42
CA VAL A 121 -4.52 -0.44 7.06
C VAL A 121 -3.91 0.51 6.05
N ILE A 122 -3.46 0.01 4.89
CA ILE A 122 -2.88 0.84 3.83
C ILE A 122 -3.89 1.89 3.34
N THR A 123 -5.15 1.48 3.12
CA THR A 123 -6.22 2.38 2.66
C THR A 123 -6.48 3.54 3.63
N LEU A 124 -6.34 3.30 4.94
CA LEU A 124 -6.51 4.33 5.97
C LEU A 124 -5.26 5.19 6.17
N VAL A 125 -4.07 4.58 6.14
CA VAL A 125 -2.80 5.26 6.42
C VAL A 125 -2.32 6.12 5.26
N GLN A 126 -2.57 5.70 4.01
CA GLN A 126 -2.03 6.36 2.83
C GLN A 126 -2.50 7.84 2.68
N PRO A 127 -3.79 8.19 2.85
CA PRO A 127 -4.22 9.59 2.81
C PRO A 127 -3.56 10.45 3.91
N ILE A 128 -3.42 9.89 5.11
CA ILE A 128 -2.79 10.58 6.25
C ILE A 128 -1.31 10.84 5.94
N ALA A 129 -0.60 9.85 5.39
CA ALA A 129 0.81 9.99 5.00
C ALA A 129 1.00 11.09 3.94
N ILE A 130 0.12 11.16 2.93
CA ILE A 130 0.14 12.20 1.90
C ILE A 130 -0.07 13.60 2.52
N LEU A 131 -1.03 13.74 3.44
CA LEU A 131 -1.28 15.00 4.15
C LEU A 131 -0.09 15.45 5.01
N LEU A 132 0.62 14.51 5.64
CA LEU A 132 1.80 14.83 6.44
C LEU A 132 2.98 15.31 5.57
N LEU A 133 3.16 14.70 4.41
CA LEU A 133 4.27 14.99 3.49
C LEU A 133 4.07 16.26 2.66
N ASN A 134 2.84 16.52 2.20
CA ASN A 134 2.56 17.59 1.25
C ASN A 134 1.95 18.82 1.95
N ARG A 135 2.80 19.81 2.26
CA ARG A 135 2.39 21.08 2.89
C ARG A 135 1.27 21.81 2.12
N PRO A 136 1.35 21.99 0.79
CA PRO A 136 0.24 22.54 0.00
C PRO A 136 -1.10 21.82 0.22
N ILE A 137 -1.12 20.50 0.07
CA ILE A 137 -2.34 19.69 0.25
C ILE A 137 -2.88 19.85 1.67
N ARG A 138 -2.00 19.82 2.68
CA ARG A 138 -2.39 20.01 4.08
C ARG A 138 -3.07 21.35 4.33
N LYS A 139 -2.59 22.44 3.72
CA LYS A 139 -3.23 23.76 3.84
C LYS A 139 -4.63 23.75 3.25
N ILE A 140 -4.79 23.18 2.05
CA ILE A 140 -6.08 23.05 1.37
C ILE A 140 -7.05 22.22 2.23
N PHE A 141 -6.57 21.11 2.77
CA PHE A 141 -7.37 20.23 3.64
C PHE A 141 -7.85 20.95 4.91
N TYR A 142 -6.98 21.69 5.60
CA TYR A 142 -7.39 22.44 6.80
C TYR A 142 -8.39 23.55 6.46
N GLN A 143 -8.25 24.22 5.32
CA GLN A 143 -9.21 25.25 4.87
C GLN A 143 -10.58 24.65 4.58
N PHE A 144 -10.62 23.48 3.91
CA PHE A 144 -11.86 22.74 3.70
C PHE A 144 -12.53 22.38 5.02
N MET A 145 -11.77 21.86 5.99
CA MET A 145 -12.32 21.45 7.30
C MET A 145 -12.76 22.61 8.19
N THR A 146 -12.18 23.81 8.04
CA THR A 146 -12.49 24.97 8.89
C THR A 146 -13.53 25.92 8.29
N PHE A 147 -14.14 25.59 7.15
CA PHE A 147 -15.17 26.39 6.46
C PHE A 147 -14.81 27.89 6.27
N HIS A 148 -13.53 28.24 6.28
CA HIS A 148 -13.07 29.61 6.22
C HIS A 148 -12.54 29.96 4.83
N LYS A 149 -13.44 30.54 4.02
CA LYS A 149 -13.30 31.15 2.67
C LYS A 149 -12.53 30.35 1.59
N PRO A 150 -13.03 30.31 0.34
CA PRO A 150 -12.36 29.62 -0.77
C PRO A 150 -10.98 30.24 -1.08
N TYR A 151 -10.07 29.39 -1.56
CA TYR A 151 -8.68 29.73 -1.86
C TYR A 151 -8.56 30.52 -3.17
N ASP A 152 -8.32 31.83 -3.11
CA ASP A 152 -8.26 32.73 -4.28
C ASP A 152 -6.93 32.75 -5.04
N LYS A 153 -5.96 31.85 -4.77
CA LYS A 153 -4.68 31.85 -5.48
C LYS A 153 -4.55 30.69 -6.47
N PRO A 154 -4.40 30.96 -7.78
CA PRO A 154 -4.25 29.92 -8.79
C PRO A 154 -2.91 29.19 -8.61
N PHE A 155 -2.92 27.91 -8.94
CA PHE A 155 -1.81 26.96 -8.94
C PHE A 155 -0.72 27.29 -9.98
N SER A 156 -0.24 28.54 -10.06
CA SER A 156 0.68 28.96 -11.12
C SER A 156 2.17 28.67 -10.84
N ASN A 157 2.53 28.09 -9.69
CA ASN A 157 3.94 27.83 -9.32
C ASN A 157 4.17 26.42 -8.73
N LEU A 158 3.53 25.38 -9.28
CA LEU A 158 3.89 23.98 -9.02
C LEU A 158 4.81 23.43 -10.12
#